data_AF-A0A1Q7LR85-F1
#
_entry.id   AF-A0A1Q7LR85-F1
#
_cell.length_a   1.000
_cell.length_b   1.000
_cell.length_c   1.000
_cell.angle_alpha   90.00
_cell.angle_beta   90.00
_cell.angle_gamma   90.00
#
_symmetry.space_group_name_H-M   'P 1'
#
loop_
_entity.id
_entity.type
_entity.pdbx_description
1 polymer ?
#
loop_
_entity_poly.entity_id
_entity_poly.type
_entity_poly.pdbx_seq_one_letter_code
_entity_poly.pdbx_strand_id
1 'polypeptide(L)'
;MLANLRLFKPIILSSLLIIVGILGLTFPLHPIQASTASFALFSSFSPPSGWGSTSATITSPGPALTVMAGQMVTMTLNSADGLTHNWGVDYNGNGVIDSGEPLSSNFGSAGTTFTFTATTAQQTYTYWCFIHKGAMRGSFIVQAPPPDFSISASPTTIGPLNYGAQGTSTITISPMNGFAGTVTLSPSSSMGLTAMLSSTSIMGGSGTSTLMVSASTAGTYNLNITGTSGALTHSVKITVYVGADFTLTPGQTSLNISQDSSSTDTLTLQSLNGFSGTVSLAAILPSGGPSATLDPPTVTLSPGASGQSTVHVSTSSGIYSSTPPGTYTLNVTATSSTISHSATLAITVTSGASSGAGNLPTSVIAGIVVAIVAAVAVAVLAIRRSRPKK
;
A
#
# COMPACT_ATOMS: atom_id res chain seq x y z
N MET A 1 66.60 -13.20 -47.05
CA MET A 1 66.24 -14.63 -46.95
C MET A 1 65.71 -14.86 -45.53
N LEU A 2 64.66 -15.67 -45.36
CA LEU A 2 63.74 -15.79 -44.19
C LEU A 2 62.68 -14.68 -44.12
N ALA A 3 61.39 -14.83 -44.45
CA ALA A 3 60.36 -15.88 -44.31
C ALA A 3 59.62 -15.89 -42.95
N ASN A 4 58.36 -15.42 -43.02
CA ASN A 4 57.13 -15.87 -42.34
C ASN A 4 57.15 -16.28 -40.86
N LEU A 5 56.29 -15.63 -40.06
CA LEU A 5 55.18 -16.32 -39.37
C LEU A 5 54.21 -15.30 -38.74
N ARG A 6 52.96 -15.25 -39.22
CA ARG A 6 51.85 -14.61 -38.49
C ARG A 6 51.31 -15.62 -37.47
N LEU A 7 51.36 -15.25 -36.19
CA LEU A 7 50.88 -16.05 -35.07
C LEU A 7 49.35 -16.09 -35.02
N PHE A 8 48.81 -17.29 -34.88
CA PHE A 8 47.42 -17.60 -34.49
C PHE A 8 47.32 -17.80 -32.98
N LYS A 9 46.12 -17.47 -32.42
CA LYS A 9 45.46 -17.88 -31.14
C LYS A 9 45.32 -16.79 -30.06
N PRO A 10 44.33 -16.90 -29.13
CA PRO A 10 43.07 -17.67 -29.13
C PRO A 10 41.83 -16.86 -28.71
N ILE A 11 40.66 -17.44 -28.99
CA ILE A 11 39.32 -17.02 -28.55
C ILE A 11 39.22 -17.17 -27.03
N ILE A 12 38.92 -16.08 -26.32
CA ILE A 12 38.57 -16.10 -24.90
C ILE A 12 37.07 -16.36 -24.80
N LEU A 13 36.72 -17.53 -24.26
CA LEU A 13 35.36 -17.91 -23.91
C LEU A 13 34.97 -17.10 -22.65
N SER A 14 34.11 -16.10 -22.80
CA SER A 14 33.57 -15.32 -21.69
C SER A 14 32.52 -16.13 -20.94
N SER A 15 32.91 -16.74 -19.82
CA SER A 15 32.01 -17.37 -18.86
C SER A 15 31.20 -16.28 -18.15
N LEU A 16 29.93 -16.13 -18.54
CA LEU A 16 28.96 -15.25 -17.90
C LEU A 16 28.54 -15.88 -16.57
N LEU A 17 29.13 -15.42 -15.46
CA LEU A 17 28.68 -15.75 -14.11
C LEU A 17 27.38 -14.97 -13.84
N ILE A 18 26.24 -15.65 -13.99
CA ILE A 18 24.93 -15.13 -13.60
C ILE A 18 24.92 -15.05 -12.06
N ILE A 19 25.24 -13.88 -11.53
CA ILE A 19 24.93 -13.52 -10.14
C ILE A 19 23.42 -13.38 -10.08
N VAL A 20 22.75 -14.43 -9.59
CA VAL A 20 21.35 -14.34 -9.17
C VAL A 20 21.31 -13.32 -8.05
N GLY A 21 20.75 -12.15 -8.34
CA GLY A 21 20.43 -11.14 -7.34
C GLY A 21 19.46 -11.73 -6.34
N ILE A 22 19.98 -12.15 -5.19
CA ILE A 22 19.18 -12.36 -3.99
C ILE A 22 18.70 -10.96 -3.60
N LEU A 23 17.47 -10.66 -4.01
CA LEU A 23 16.75 -9.47 -3.61
C LEU A 23 16.70 -9.47 -2.08
N GLY A 24 17.51 -8.60 -1.48
CA GLY A 24 17.59 -8.45 -0.04
C GLY A 24 16.20 -8.09 0.50
N LEU A 25 15.55 -9.07 1.11
CA LEU A 25 14.40 -8.86 1.98
C LEU A 25 14.91 -8.04 3.17
N THR A 26 14.79 -6.72 3.09
CA THR A 26 14.93 -5.86 4.26
C THR A 26 13.70 -6.11 5.12
N PHE A 27 13.82 -7.00 6.11
CA PHE A 27 12.83 -7.11 7.16
C PHE A 27 12.77 -5.75 7.86
N PRO A 28 11.57 -5.18 8.10
CA PRO A 28 11.47 -4.11 9.07
C PRO A 28 11.93 -4.69 10.40
N LEU A 29 13.15 -4.30 10.83
CA LEU A 29 13.60 -4.47 12.19
C LEU A 29 12.58 -3.71 13.03
N HIS A 30 11.63 -4.44 13.62
CA HIS A 30 10.93 -3.92 14.77
C HIS A 30 12.03 -3.60 15.78
N PRO A 31 12.13 -2.36 16.28
CA PRO A 31 13.04 -2.09 17.36
C PRO A 31 12.57 -2.96 18.53
N ILE A 32 13.25 -4.07 18.75
CA ILE A 32 13.21 -4.77 20.02
C ILE A 32 13.69 -3.70 20.98
N GLN A 33 12.78 -3.10 21.76
CA GLN A 33 13.22 -2.37 22.93
C GLN A 33 14.08 -3.36 23.70
N ALA A 34 15.40 -3.13 23.71
CA ALA A 34 16.33 -4.00 24.40
C ALA A 34 15.85 -4.02 25.86
N SER A 35 15.29 -5.16 26.28
CA SER A 35 14.85 -5.37 27.65
C SER A 35 16.02 -4.99 28.57
N THR A 36 15.83 -3.99 29.43
CA THR A 36 16.89 -3.51 30.31
C THR A 36 16.74 -4.17 31.67
N ALA A 37 17.82 -4.77 32.19
CA ALA A 37 17.87 -5.22 33.59
C ALA A 37 18.37 -4.07 34.47
N SER A 38 17.73 -3.85 35.61
CA SER A 38 18.11 -2.78 36.54
C SER A 38 18.30 -3.32 37.95
N PHE A 39 19.43 -2.98 38.58
CA PHE A 39 19.74 -3.38 39.95
C PHE A 39 20.16 -2.16 40.76
N ALA A 40 19.73 -2.12 42.03
CA ALA A 40 20.24 -1.20 43.01
C ALA A 40 21.06 -1.97 44.05
N LEU A 41 22.31 -1.54 44.28
CA LEU A 41 23.20 -2.14 45.25
C LEU A 41 23.74 -1.12 46.24
N PHE A 42 23.92 -1.59 47.47
CA PHE A 42 24.54 -0.88 48.58
C PHE A 42 25.81 -1.63 48.95
N SER A 43 26.92 -0.89 49.03
CA SER A 43 28.26 -1.39 49.36
C SER A 43 28.63 -1.03 50.79
N SER A 44 29.35 -1.91 51.47
CA SER A 44 30.05 -1.60 52.72
C SER A 44 31.31 -2.43 52.82
N PHE A 45 32.43 -1.81 53.16
CA PHE A 45 33.64 -2.48 53.61
C PHE A 45 33.65 -2.68 55.14
N SER A 46 32.85 -1.89 55.87
CA SER A 46 32.63 -2.08 57.31
C SER A 46 31.69 -3.27 57.57
N PRO A 47 31.91 -4.10 58.60
CA PRO A 47 31.02 -5.22 58.93
C PRO A 47 29.55 -4.79 59.18
N PRO A 48 28.55 -5.47 58.58
CA PRO A 48 28.71 -6.55 57.60
C PRO A 48 29.24 -6.00 56.27
N SER A 49 30.36 -6.56 55.80
CA SER A 49 31.02 -6.14 54.58
C SER A 49 30.49 -6.92 53.39
N GLY A 50 30.37 -6.27 52.23
CA GLY A 50 29.87 -6.89 51.02
C GLY A 50 28.96 -6.00 50.19
N TRP A 51 27.95 -6.64 49.59
CA TRP A 51 26.91 -5.98 48.79
C TRP A 51 25.53 -6.43 49.23
N GLY A 52 24.55 -5.52 49.18
CA GLY A 52 23.15 -5.80 49.47
C GLY A 52 22.22 -5.02 48.55
N SER A 53 20.96 -5.45 48.43
CA SER A 53 19.91 -4.67 47.75
C SER A 53 19.47 -3.44 48.54
N THR A 54 19.76 -3.43 49.85
CA THR A 54 19.62 -2.30 50.77
C THR A 54 20.83 -2.27 51.71
N SER A 55 21.02 -1.19 52.47
CA SER A 55 22.08 -1.12 53.48
C SER A 55 21.94 -2.18 54.60
N ALA A 56 20.73 -2.70 54.82
CA ALA A 56 20.46 -3.71 55.84
C ALA A 56 20.69 -5.15 55.38
N THR A 57 20.82 -5.39 54.06
CA THR A 57 20.96 -6.75 53.48
C THR A 57 22.38 -7.05 53.00
N ILE A 58 23.36 -6.22 53.40
CA ILE A 58 24.75 -6.37 52.97
C ILE A 58 25.32 -7.68 53.50
N THR A 59 25.83 -8.50 52.58
CA THR A 59 26.44 -9.80 52.84
C THR A 59 27.60 -10.07 51.88
N SER A 60 28.45 -11.04 52.24
CA SER A 60 29.56 -11.53 51.42
C SER A 60 29.50 -13.06 51.34
N PRO A 61 29.21 -13.66 50.17
CA PRO A 61 28.90 -12.99 48.90
C PRO A 61 27.60 -12.19 48.96
N GLY A 62 27.52 -11.12 48.17
CA GLY A 62 26.30 -10.34 47.97
C GLY A 62 25.28 -11.03 47.07
N PRO A 63 24.15 -10.36 46.75
CA PRO A 63 23.06 -10.95 45.98
C PRO A 63 23.50 -11.40 44.58
N ALA A 64 22.97 -12.53 44.12
CA ALA A 64 23.16 -12.93 42.73
C ALA A 64 22.37 -12.00 41.79
N LEU A 65 23.05 -11.46 40.78
CA LEU A 65 22.44 -10.63 39.75
C LEU A 65 22.29 -11.47 38.48
N THR A 66 21.07 -11.72 38.04
CA THR A 66 20.80 -12.55 36.86
C THR A 66 20.35 -11.69 35.69
N VAL A 67 21.01 -11.84 34.55
CA VAL A 67 20.72 -11.12 33.30
C VAL A 67 20.70 -12.07 32.12
N MET A 68 20.11 -11.64 31.01
CA MET A 68 20.18 -12.35 29.74
C MET A 68 21.45 -11.98 28.96
N ALA A 69 21.97 -12.91 28.17
CA ALA A 69 23.07 -12.68 27.25
C ALA A 69 22.80 -11.47 26.34
N GLY A 70 23.71 -10.51 26.28
CA GLY A 70 23.56 -9.28 25.47
C GLY A 70 22.56 -8.25 26.03
N GLN A 71 21.99 -8.48 27.22
CA GLN A 71 21.05 -7.55 27.83
C GLN A 71 21.73 -6.25 28.25
N MET A 72 21.05 -5.10 28.07
CA MET A 72 21.50 -3.85 28.67
C MET A 72 21.26 -3.89 30.17
N VAL A 73 22.27 -3.56 30.96
CA VAL A 73 22.24 -3.58 32.43
C VAL A 73 22.45 -2.17 32.95
N THR A 74 21.58 -1.74 33.86
CA THR A 74 21.70 -0.48 34.59
C THR A 74 21.92 -0.77 36.08
N MET A 75 23.03 -0.27 36.62
CA MET A 75 23.40 -0.40 38.02
C MET A 75 23.23 0.94 38.72
N THR A 76 22.43 0.98 39.78
CA THR A 76 22.38 2.09 40.74
C THR A 76 23.21 1.70 41.96
N LEU A 77 24.35 2.34 42.13
CA LEU A 77 25.37 1.95 43.10
C LEU A 77 25.46 2.98 44.22
N ASN A 78 25.38 2.52 45.47
CA ASN A 78 25.36 3.37 46.66
C ASN A 78 26.41 2.90 47.67
N SER A 79 27.07 3.85 48.34
CA SER A 79 27.97 3.57 49.45
C SER A 79 27.21 3.69 50.78
N ALA A 80 27.08 2.58 51.51
CA ALA A 80 26.39 2.55 52.80
C ALA A 80 27.31 2.96 53.97
N ASP A 81 28.63 2.83 53.82
CA ASP A 81 29.63 3.22 54.81
C ASP A 81 30.30 4.57 54.50
N GLY A 82 29.92 5.22 53.39
CA GLY A 82 30.45 6.50 52.95
C GLY A 82 31.86 6.43 52.36
N LEU A 83 32.49 5.24 52.32
CA LEU A 83 33.79 5.05 51.67
C LEU A 83 33.64 5.06 50.16
N THR A 84 34.77 5.27 49.46
CA THR A 84 34.82 5.21 48.01
C THR A 84 34.87 3.75 47.56
N HIS A 85 33.93 3.36 46.70
CA HIS A 85 33.85 2.04 46.09
C HIS A 85 33.81 2.15 44.57
N ASN A 86 33.99 1.01 43.90
CA ASN A 86 33.61 0.82 42.51
C ASN A 86 32.96 -0.55 42.38
N TRP A 87 32.31 -0.81 41.25
CA TRP A 87 31.67 -2.09 40.99
C TRP A 87 32.03 -2.52 39.57
N GLY A 88 32.46 -3.77 39.41
CA GLY A 88 32.68 -4.33 38.09
C GLY A 88 32.53 -5.83 38.07
N VAL A 89 32.47 -6.41 36.88
CA VAL A 89 32.38 -7.87 36.67
C VAL A 89 33.70 -8.37 36.11
N ASP A 90 34.27 -9.36 36.79
CA ASP A 90 35.46 -10.10 36.36
C ASP A 90 35.00 -11.29 35.52
N TYR A 91 35.17 -11.18 34.20
CA TYR A 91 34.70 -12.15 33.22
C TYR A 91 35.66 -13.32 33.04
N ASN A 92 36.96 -13.14 33.29
CA ASN A 92 37.95 -14.21 33.13
C ASN A 92 38.37 -14.86 34.47
N GLY A 93 37.91 -14.33 35.60
CA GLY A 93 38.13 -14.88 36.93
C GLY A 93 39.55 -14.66 37.47
N ASN A 94 40.33 -13.74 36.90
CA ASN A 94 41.72 -13.51 37.30
C ASN A 94 41.87 -12.50 38.45
N GLY A 95 40.77 -11.85 38.89
CA GLY A 95 40.74 -10.89 39.99
C GLY A 95 41.32 -9.51 39.67
N VAL A 96 41.55 -9.18 38.40
CA VAL A 96 41.90 -7.85 37.89
C VAL A 96 40.85 -7.37 36.89
N ILE A 97 40.81 -6.07 36.60
CA ILE A 97 39.92 -5.54 35.57
C ILE A 97 40.65 -5.48 34.24
N ASP A 98 40.09 -6.13 33.24
CA ASP A 98 40.65 -6.22 31.88
C ASP A 98 39.84 -5.41 30.86
N SER A 99 40.41 -5.25 29.66
CA SER A 99 39.71 -4.61 28.55
C SER A 99 38.47 -5.41 28.16
N GLY A 100 37.32 -4.75 28.11
CA GLY A 100 36.03 -5.38 27.80
C GLY A 100 35.23 -5.82 29.02
N GLU A 101 35.81 -5.72 30.22
CA GLU A 101 35.08 -5.95 31.47
C GLU A 101 34.39 -4.67 31.96
N PRO A 102 33.13 -4.76 32.41
CA PRO A 102 32.41 -3.60 32.88
C PRO A 102 32.96 -3.16 34.25
N LEU A 103 33.33 -1.89 34.35
CA LEU A 103 33.74 -1.24 35.60
C LEU A 103 33.07 0.13 35.71
N SER A 104 32.39 0.38 36.83
CA SER A 104 31.82 1.68 37.14
C SER A 104 32.91 2.72 37.44
N SER A 105 32.56 4.00 37.34
CA SER A 105 33.34 5.03 38.00
C SER A 105 33.39 4.79 39.52
N ASN A 106 34.38 5.38 40.19
CA ASN A 106 34.41 5.41 41.65
C ASN A 106 33.20 6.20 42.18
N PHE A 107 32.62 5.76 43.29
CA PHE A 107 31.47 6.40 43.92
C PHE A 107 31.58 6.35 45.46
N GLY A 108 31.03 7.36 46.13
CA GLY A 108 30.92 7.45 47.59
C GLY A 108 29.46 7.66 48.00
N SER A 109 29.21 8.48 49.02
CA SER A 109 27.85 8.73 49.54
C SER A 109 26.86 9.31 48.52
N ALA A 110 27.34 9.98 47.47
CA ALA A 110 26.50 10.49 46.39
C ALA A 110 25.95 9.39 45.45
N GLY A 111 26.53 8.18 45.51
CA GLY A 111 26.22 7.08 44.61
C GLY A 111 26.61 7.35 43.15
N THR A 112 26.29 6.42 42.27
CA THR A 112 26.41 6.58 40.81
C THR A 112 25.44 5.66 40.07
N THR A 113 25.17 5.98 38.81
CA THR A 113 24.50 5.07 37.88
C THR A 113 25.47 4.66 36.78
N PHE A 114 25.53 3.37 36.49
CA PHE A 114 26.45 2.78 35.52
C PHE A 114 25.68 1.85 34.59
N THR A 115 25.84 2.02 33.28
CA THR A 115 25.20 1.18 32.26
C THR A 115 26.23 0.45 31.42
N PHE A 116 25.94 -0.81 31.10
CA PHE A 116 26.78 -1.64 30.24
C PHE A 116 25.94 -2.73 29.55
N THR A 117 26.49 -3.35 28.52
CA THR A 117 25.87 -4.53 27.88
C THR A 117 26.50 -5.79 28.45
N ALA A 118 25.67 -6.71 28.96
CA ALA A 118 26.16 -8.00 29.45
C ALA A 118 26.80 -8.80 28.31
N THR A 119 27.87 -9.53 28.62
CA THR A 119 28.50 -10.46 27.68
C THR A 119 27.50 -11.47 27.12
N THR A 120 27.78 -12.01 25.92
CA THR A 120 26.98 -13.08 25.32
C THR A 120 27.38 -14.47 25.82
N ALA A 121 28.53 -14.60 26.47
CA ALA A 121 29.00 -15.85 27.05
C ALA A 121 28.19 -16.19 28.30
N GLN A 122 27.40 -17.26 28.22
CA GLN A 122 26.46 -17.69 29.26
C GLN A 122 27.19 -18.47 30.35
N GLN A 123 27.53 -17.79 31.44
CA GLN A 123 28.22 -18.37 32.59
C GLN A 123 27.89 -17.58 33.86
N THR A 124 28.38 -18.06 35.01
CA THR A 124 28.39 -17.31 36.26
C THR A 124 29.76 -16.66 36.42
N TYR A 125 29.77 -15.33 36.45
CA TYR A 125 30.93 -14.49 36.70
C TYR A 125 30.92 -13.98 38.13
N THR A 126 32.04 -13.41 38.57
CA THR A 126 32.13 -12.75 39.88
C THR A 126 32.13 -11.25 39.68
N TYR A 127 31.27 -10.53 40.38
CA TYR A 127 31.40 -9.07 40.48
C TYR A 127 32.11 -8.69 41.77
N TRP A 128 32.83 -7.57 41.77
CA TRP A 128 33.68 -7.11 42.86
C TRP A 128 33.58 -5.61 43.11
N CYS A 129 33.97 -5.21 44.33
CA CYS A 129 34.66 -3.93 44.53
C CYS A 129 36.16 -4.13 44.26
N PHE A 130 36.69 -3.43 43.25
CA PHE A 130 38.10 -3.52 42.88
C PHE A 130 39.00 -2.61 43.74
N ILE A 131 38.42 -1.68 44.50
CA ILE A 131 39.14 -0.88 45.52
C ILE A 131 39.36 -1.70 46.79
N HIS A 132 38.30 -2.30 47.32
CA HIS A 132 38.32 -3.07 48.56
C HIS A 132 38.20 -4.58 48.27
N LYS A 133 39.26 -5.15 47.68
CA LYS A 133 39.29 -6.57 47.31
C LYS A 133 39.05 -7.48 48.54
N GLY A 134 38.40 -8.61 48.33
CA GLY A 134 38.15 -9.62 49.36
C GLY A 134 36.66 -9.94 49.55
N ALA A 135 36.04 -9.39 50.61
CA ALA A 135 34.65 -9.68 51.00
C ALA A 135 33.61 -9.03 50.07
N MET A 136 33.97 -7.99 49.31
CA MET A 136 33.02 -7.23 48.50
C MET A 136 32.79 -7.87 47.13
N ARG A 137 32.25 -9.10 47.12
CA ARG A 137 31.98 -9.87 45.90
C ARG A 137 30.57 -10.44 45.83
N GLY A 138 30.12 -10.82 44.65
CA GLY A 138 28.89 -11.60 44.45
C GLY A 138 28.85 -12.25 43.05
N SER A 139 27.76 -12.92 42.74
CA SER A 139 27.60 -13.63 41.46
C SER A 139 26.88 -12.77 40.42
N PHE A 140 27.45 -12.68 39.22
CA PHE A 140 26.81 -12.10 38.04
C PHE A 140 26.52 -13.23 37.05
N ILE A 141 25.26 -13.62 36.92
CA ILE A 141 24.82 -14.80 36.17
C ILE A 141 24.27 -14.34 34.83
N VAL A 142 24.90 -14.78 33.73
CA VAL A 142 24.44 -14.53 32.36
C VAL A 142 23.77 -15.79 31.82
N GLN A 143 22.48 -15.72 31.54
CA GLN A 143 21.67 -16.83 31.05
C GLN A 143 21.30 -16.66 29.57
N ALA A 144 20.92 -17.76 28.90
CA ALA A 144 20.30 -17.69 27.58
C ALA A 144 19.00 -16.88 27.64
N PRO A 145 18.68 -16.08 26.60
CA PRO A 145 17.34 -15.55 26.44
C PRO A 145 16.31 -16.68 26.34
N PRO A 146 15.07 -16.49 26.84
CA PRO A 146 14.05 -17.53 26.76
C PRO A 146 13.70 -17.86 25.29
N PRO A 147 13.34 -19.12 24.98
CA PRO A 147 12.81 -19.50 23.68
C PRO A 147 11.59 -18.65 23.30
N ASP A 148 11.54 -18.16 22.06
CA ASP A 148 10.43 -17.36 21.53
C ASP A 148 10.23 -17.61 20.03
N PHE A 149 9.23 -17.02 19.39
CA PHE A 149 9.06 -17.05 17.94
C PHE A 149 8.60 -15.69 17.40
N SER A 150 8.84 -15.44 16.12
CA SER A 150 8.19 -14.33 15.41
C SER A 150 7.21 -14.85 14.37
N ILE A 151 6.18 -14.05 14.10
CA ILE A 151 5.22 -14.25 13.01
C ILE A 151 5.35 -13.12 11.98
N SER A 152 5.34 -13.46 10.70
CA SER A 152 5.33 -12.50 9.60
C SER A 152 4.38 -12.93 8.48
N ALA A 153 4.06 -12.01 7.57
CA ALA A 153 3.19 -12.26 6.42
C ALA A 153 3.82 -11.65 5.16
N SER A 154 3.71 -12.33 4.03
CA SER A 154 4.16 -11.81 2.73
C SER A 154 3.19 -12.20 1.61
N PRO A 155 2.49 -11.22 0.98
CA PRO A 155 2.50 -9.79 1.31
C PRO A 155 1.66 -9.45 2.57
N THR A 156 1.92 -8.29 3.19
CA THR A 156 1.06 -7.71 4.26
C THR A 156 -0.12 -6.89 3.72
N THR A 157 -0.17 -6.70 2.40
CA THR A 157 -1.26 -6.02 1.70
C THR A 157 -1.70 -6.88 0.53
N ILE A 158 -2.99 -7.17 0.46
CA ILE A 158 -3.59 -8.01 -0.59
C ILE A 158 -4.60 -7.19 -1.38
N GLY A 159 -4.57 -7.40 -2.70
CA GLY A 159 -5.46 -6.74 -3.64
C GLY A 159 -4.83 -5.51 -4.27
N PRO A 160 -5.65 -4.67 -4.90
CA PRO A 160 -7.11 -4.76 -4.94
C PRO A 160 -7.66 -6.01 -5.64
N LEU A 161 -8.69 -6.61 -5.03
CA LEU A 161 -9.38 -7.82 -5.53
C LEU A 161 -10.72 -7.45 -6.15
N ASN A 162 -11.10 -8.17 -7.22
CA ASN A 162 -12.47 -8.19 -7.73
C ASN A 162 -13.42 -8.82 -6.71
N TYR A 163 -14.73 -8.55 -6.84
CA TYR A 163 -15.75 -9.15 -5.98
C TYR A 163 -15.69 -10.68 -5.99
N GLY A 164 -15.58 -11.29 -4.81
CA GLY A 164 -15.48 -12.74 -4.65
C GLY A 164 -14.17 -13.36 -5.13
N ALA A 165 -13.23 -12.58 -5.67
CA ALA A 165 -11.92 -13.06 -6.03
C ALA A 165 -11.09 -13.40 -4.78
N GLN A 166 -10.15 -14.32 -4.95
CA GLN A 166 -9.26 -14.76 -3.89
C GLN A 166 -7.92 -14.02 -4.00
N GLY A 167 -7.37 -13.66 -2.84
CA GLY A 167 -5.98 -13.24 -2.70
C GLY A 167 -5.26 -14.11 -1.68
N THR A 168 -3.93 -14.18 -1.76
CA THR A 168 -3.12 -15.04 -0.90
C THR A 168 -1.99 -14.30 -0.23
N SER A 169 -1.58 -14.77 0.95
CA SER A 169 -0.34 -14.36 1.63
C SER A 169 0.29 -15.55 2.34
N THR A 170 1.61 -15.59 2.44
CA THR A 170 2.34 -16.61 3.18
C THR A 170 2.60 -16.13 4.60
N ILE A 171 2.01 -16.81 5.59
CA ILE A 171 2.29 -16.60 7.01
C ILE A 171 3.52 -17.44 7.37
N THR A 172 4.53 -16.83 7.97
CA THR A 172 5.78 -17.50 8.34
C THR A 172 6.01 -17.41 9.85
N ILE A 173 6.32 -18.55 10.47
CA ILE A 173 6.79 -18.65 11.85
C ILE A 173 8.29 -18.91 11.83
N SER A 174 9.04 -18.06 12.53
CA SER A 174 10.50 -18.19 12.68
C SER A 174 10.85 -18.38 14.15
N PRO A 175 11.62 -19.42 14.52
CA PRO A 175 12.01 -19.68 15.89
C PRO A 175 13.10 -18.70 16.34
N MET A 176 13.08 -18.36 17.62
CA MET A 176 14.08 -17.54 18.29
C MET A 176 14.60 -18.29 19.51
N ASN A 177 15.89 -18.12 19.82
CA ASN A 177 16.54 -18.67 21.01
C ASN A 177 16.29 -20.20 21.20
N GLY A 178 16.32 -20.96 20.10
CA GLY A 178 16.14 -22.42 20.13
C GLY A 178 14.69 -22.90 20.32
N PHE A 179 13.70 -22.03 20.10
CA PHE A 179 12.29 -22.42 20.16
C PHE A 179 11.95 -23.55 19.19
N ALA A 180 11.36 -24.61 19.74
CA ALA A 180 10.92 -25.80 18.99
C ALA A 180 9.45 -26.16 19.27
N GLY A 181 8.71 -25.27 19.93
CA GLY A 181 7.32 -25.48 20.31
C GLY A 181 6.36 -25.48 19.11
N THR A 182 5.15 -25.98 19.33
CA THR A 182 4.07 -25.87 18.35
C THR A 182 3.39 -24.50 18.47
N VAL A 183 3.20 -23.81 17.34
CA VAL A 183 2.48 -22.53 17.27
C VAL A 183 1.11 -22.75 16.63
N THR A 184 0.06 -22.45 17.38
CA THR A 184 -1.32 -22.43 16.88
C THR A 184 -1.62 -21.07 16.27
N LEU A 185 -2.13 -21.03 15.04
CA LEU A 185 -2.50 -19.83 14.32
C LEU A 185 -4.02 -19.60 14.36
N SER A 186 -4.43 -18.38 14.70
CA SER A 186 -5.82 -17.96 14.76
C SER A 186 -6.04 -16.69 13.92
N PRO A 187 -6.78 -16.76 12.81
CA PRO A 187 -7.15 -15.58 12.02
C PRO A 187 -8.35 -14.85 12.66
N SER A 188 -8.29 -13.53 12.68
CA SER A 188 -9.40 -12.64 13.07
C SER A 188 -9.58 -11.53 12.04
N SER A 189 -10.68 -11.57 11.31
CA SER A 189 -10.99 -10.65 10.20
C SER A 189 -12.08 -9.64 10.54
N SER A 190 -12.06 -8.51 9.83
CA SER A 190 -13.19 -7.57 9.77
C SER A 190 -14.43 -8.27 9.18
N MET A 191 -15.63 -7.85 9.58
CA MET A 191 -16.89 -8.39 9.04
C MET A 191 -16.91 -8.33 7.51
N GLY A 192 -17.35 -9.41 6.87
CA GLY A 192 -17.44 -9.53 5.41
C GLY A 192 -16.19 -10.06 4.71
N LEU A 193 -15.06 -10.23 5.41
CA LEU A 193 -13.88 -10.91 4.87
C LEU A 193 -13.83 -12.38 5.33
N THR A 194 -13.83 -13.29 4.36
CA THR A 194 -13.50 -14.71 4.59
C THR A 194 -11.98 -14.87 4.56
N ALA A 195 -11.43 -15.57 5.56
CA ALA A 195 -10.01 -15.87 5.66
C ALA A 195 -9.81 -17.34 6.04
N MET A 196 -8.93 -18.04 5.34
CA MET A 196 -8.64 -19.46 5.56
C MET A 196 -7.15 -19.72 5.49
N LEU A 197 -6.62 -20.46 6.48
CA LEU A 197 -5.23 -20.88 6.54
C LEU A 197 -5.11 -22.34 6.08
N SER A 198 -4.09 -22.66 5.29
CA SER A 198 -3.81 -24.04 4.87
C SER A 198 -3.40 -24.94 6.03
N SER A 199 -2.83 -24.35 7.08
CA SER A 199 -2.60 -24.99 8.38
C SER A 199 -2.81 -23.97 9.52
N THR A 200 -3.48 -24.40 10.58
CA THR A 200 -3.62 -23.63 11.83
C THR A 200 -2.65 -24.07 12.91
N SER A 201 -1.74 -25.00 12.63
CA SER A 201 -0.75 -25.51 13.58
C SER A 201 0.61 -25.70 12.89
N ILE A 202 1.64 -25.04 13.40
CA ILE A 202 3.02 -25.14 12.93
C ILE A 202 3.86 -25.84 14.00
N MET A 203 4.30 -27.06 13.71
CA MET A 203 5.07 -27.89 14.65
C MET A 203 6.58 -27.62 14.51
N GLY A 204 7.34 -27.85 15.58
CA GLY A 204 8.81 -27.78 15.54
C GLY A 204 9.38 -26.36 15.51
N GLY A 205 8.59 -25.35 15.87
CA GLY A 205 9.04 -23.96 16.04
C GLY A 205 9.21 -23.15 14.76
N SER A 206 9.15 -23.77 13.57
CA SER A 206 9.36 -23.10 12.29
C SER A 206 8.44 -23.65 11.20
N GLY A 207 7.95 -22.79 10.33
CA GLY A 207 7.18 -23.23 9.16
C GLY A 207 6.30 -22.14 8.58
N THR A 208 5.51 -22.51 7.57
CA THR A 208 4.64 -21.57 6.85
C THR A 208 3.21 -22.09 6.73
N SER A 209 2.26 -21.16 6.68
CA SER A 209 0.86 -21.42 6.33
C SER A 209 0.42 -20.47 5.22
N THR A 210 -0.25 -21.00 4.19
CA THR A 210 -0.81 -20.15 3.13
C THR A 210 -2.15 -19.62 3.61
N LEU A 211 -2.26 -18.30 3.73
CA LEU A 211 -3.51 -17.58 3.94
C LEU A 211 -4.18 -17.34 2.59
N MET A 212 -5.48 -17.62 2.52
CA MET A 212 -6.38 -17.28 1.43
C MET A 212 -7.48 -16.38 1.97
N VAL A 213 -7.79 -15.29 1.24
CA VAL A 213 -8.82 -14.33 1.61
C VAL A 213 -9.74 -14.01 0.44
N SER A 214 -11.01 -13.71 0.74
CA SER A 214 -11.98 -13.20 -0.25
C SER A 214 -13.06 -12.38 0.46
N ALA A 215 -13.62 -11.36 -0.23
CA ALA A 215 -14.81 -10.66 0.23
C ALA A 215 -15.79 -10.44 -0.95
N SER A 216 -17.08 -10.39 -0.64
CA SER A 216 -18.14 -10.15 -1.64
C SER A 216 -18.58 -8.68 -1.71
N THR A 217 -18.19 -7.86 -0.71
CA THR A 217 -18.46 -6.43 -0.68
C THR A 217 -17.18 -5.63 -0.95
N ALA A 218 -17.33 -4.42 -1.50
CA ALA A 218 -16.20 -3.52 -1.63
C ALA A 218 -15.85 -2.93 -0.27
N GLY A 219 -14.56 -2.75 -0.02
CA GLY A 219 -14.07 -2.19 1.23
C GLY A 219 -12.59 -2.43 1.48
N THR A 220 -12.12 -1.80 2.55
CA THR A 220 -10.82 -2.09 3.14
C THR A 220 -11.05 -2.96 4.37
N TYR A 221 -10.48 -4.16 4.37
CA TYR A 221 -10.59 -5.12 5.46
C TYR A 221 -9.25 -5.25 6.18
N ASN A 222 -9.31 -5.31 7.50
CA ASN A 222 -8.15 -5.66 8.32
C ASN A 222 -8.29 -7.11 8.80
N LEU A 223 -7.20 -7.85 8.74
CA LEU A 223 -7.06 -9.21 9.23
C LEU A 223 -5.84 -9.27 10.16
N ASN A 224 -6.02 -9.80 11.36
CA ASN A 224 -4.93 -10.11 12.27
C ASN A 224 -4.74 -11.63 12.34
N ILE A 225 -3.51 -12.10 12.14
CA ILE A 225 -3.16 -13.50 12.41
C ILE A 225 -2.39 -13.53 13.71
N THR A 226 -2.94 -14.23 14.72
CA THR A 226 -2.29 -14.43 16.02
C THR A 226 -1.69 -15.83 16.07
N GLY A 227 -0.41 -15.93 16.36
CA GLY A 227 0.25 -17.18 16.74
C GLY A 227 0.34 -17.30 18.26
N THR A 228 0.03 -18.48 18.80
CA THR A 228 0.12 -18.77 20.24
C THR A 228 0.88 -20.07 20.50
N SER A 229 1.79 -20.05 21.47
CA SER A 229 2.45 -21.25 22.02
C SER A 229 2.60 -21.12 23.53
N GLY A 230 1.77 -21.83 24.30
CA GLY A 230 1.71 -21.65 25.75
C GLY A 230 1.35 -20.20 26.13
N ALA A 231 2.26 -19.51 26.83
CA ALA A 231 2.11 -18.11 27.21
C ALA A 231 2.61 -17.11 26.14
N LEU A 232 3.33 -17.58 25.11
CA LEU A 232 3.84 -16.72 24.04
C LEU A 232 2.74 -16.41 23.03
N THR A 233 2.61 -15.13 22.68
CA THR A 233 1.64 -14.65 21.70
C THR A 233 2.25 -13.55 20.85
N HIS A 234 2.15 -13.69 19.54
CA HIS A 234 2.60 -12.70 18.55
C HIS A 234 1.59 -12.60 17.43
N SER A 235 1.50 -11.44 16.78
CA SER A 235 0.55 -11.26 15.69
C SER A 235 1.10 -10.45 14.53
N VAL A 236 0.58 -10.71 13.34
CA VAL A 236 0.83 -9.93 12.13
C VAL A 236 -0.49 -9.42 11.56
N LYS A 237 -0.51 -8.13 11.19
CA LYS A 237 -1.65 -7.47 10.55
C LYS A 237 -1.51 -7.50 9.03
N ILE A 238 -2.61 -7.79 8.36
CA ILE A 238 -2.74 -7.81 6.90
C ILE A 238 -3.92 -6.91 6.51
N THR A 239 -3.74 -6.10 5.48
CA THR A 239 -4.80 -5.25 4.91
C THR A 239 -5.22 -5.78 3.55
N VAL A 240 -6.53 -5.93 3.34
CA VAL A 240 -7.11 -6.45 2.10
C VAL A 240 -7.99 -5.37 1.48
N TYR A 241 -7.75 -5.04 0.22
CA TYR A 241 -8.58 -4.12 -0.57
C TYR A 241 -9.45 -4.91 -1.53
N VAL A 242 -10.76 -4.68 -1.47
CA VAL A 242 -11.74 -5.30 -2.38
C VAL A 242 -12.59 -4.22 -3.02
N GLY A 243 -12.78 -4.31 -4.32
CA GLY A 243 -13.42 -3.27 -5.13
C GLY A 243 -12.46 -2.73 -6.18
N ALA A 244 -12.46 -3.37 -7.35
CA ALA A 244 -11.83 -2.82 -8.53
C ALA A 244 -12.68 -1.69 -9.11
N ASP A 245 -12.08 -0.74 -9.83
CA ASP A 245 -12.80 0.43 -10.35
C ASP A 245 -12.24 0.89 -11.69
N PHE A 246 -12.87 1.86 -12.36
CA PHE A 246 -12.30 2.50 -13.54
C PHE A 246 -12.64 3.99 -13.56
N THR A 247 -11.89 4.80 -14.31
CA THR A 247 -12.28 6.18 -14.60
C THR A 247 -12.91 6.29 -15.98
N LEU A 248 -13.69 7.36 -16.19
CA LEU A 248 -14.13 7.84 -17.49
C LEU A 248 -13.73 9.30 -17.61
N THR A 249 -12.99 9.67 -18.65
CA THR A 249 -12.49 11.03 -18.85
C THR A 249 -12.66 11.45 -20.31
N PRO A 250 -13.46 12.49 -20.61
CA PRO A 250 -13.52 13.10 -21.92
C PRO A 250 -12.19 13.75 -22.30
N GLY A 251 -11.88 13.79 -23.60
CA GLY A 251 -10.66 14.42 -24.10
C GLY A 251 -10.73 15.94 -23.99
N GLN A 252 -11.93 16.50 -24.03
CA GLN A 252 -12.22 17.92 -23.91
C GLN A 252 -13.36 18.17 -22.92
N THR A 253 -13.45 19.38 -22.37
CA THR A 253 -14.59 19.80 -21.54
C THR A 253 -15.73 20.40 -22.36
N SER A 254 -15.46 20.81 -23.60
CA SER A 254 -16.45 21.33 -24.53
C SER A 254 -16.12 21.11 -26.00
N LEU A 255 -17.15 21.08 -26.85
CA LEU A 255 -17.05 21.11 -28.32
C LEU A 255 -17.83 22.30 -28.87
N ASN A 256 -17.23 23.04 -29.81
CA ASN A 256 -17.91 24.05 -30.60
C ASN A 256 -18.21 23.49 -31.99
N ILE A 257 -19.48 23.37 -32.36
CA ILE A 257 -19.91 22.75 -33.62
C ILE A 257 -20.87 23.71 -34.32
N SER A 258 -20.62 24.04 -35.58
CA SER A 258 -21.60 24.81 -36.37
C SER A 258 -22.86 23.99 -36.61
N GLN A 259 -23.99 24.64 -36.90
CA GLN A 259 -25.18 23.93 -37.40
C GLN A 259 -24.83 23.08 -38.63
N ASP A 260 -25.54 21.96 -38.75
CA ASP A 260 -25.41 20.98 -39.85
C ASP A 260 -23.99 20.44 -40.07
N SER A 261 -23.22 20.36 -38.98
CA SER A 261 -21.85 19.84 -38.95
C SER A 261 -21.71 18.72 -37.92
N SER A 262 -20.52 18.13 -37.86
CA SER A 262 -20.19 17.10 -36.89
C SER A 262 -18.81 17.32 -36.30
N SER A 263 -18.61 16.80 -35.10
CA SER A 263 -17.33 16.78 -34.42
C SER A 263 -17.22 15.53 -33.54
N THR A 264 -16.02 15.26 -33.06
CA THR A 264 -15.73 14.08 -32.24
C THR A 264 -14.96 14.46 -30.99
N ASP A 265 -15.12 13.66 -29.94
CA ASP A 265 -14.24 13.69 -28.77
C ASP A 265 -13.82 12.27 -28.37
N THR A 266 -12.60 12.12 -27.84
CA THR A 266 -12.09 10.82 -27.40
C THR A 266 -12.34 10.66 -25.91
N LEU A 267 -13.11 9.64 -25.53
CA LEU A 267 -13.32 9.23 -24.16
C LEU A 267 -12.24 8.22 -23.77
N THR A 268 -11.49 8.52 -22.71
CA THR A 268 -10.50 7.60 -22.13
C THR A 268 -11.06 6.93 -20.89
N LEU A 269 -10.95 5.61 -20.84
CA LEU A 269 -11.24 4.82 -19.65
C LEU A 269 -9.93 4.26 -19.10
N GLN A 270 -9.71 4.37 -17.79
CA GLN A 270 -8.52 3.82 -17.13
C GLN A 270 -8.92 2.78 -16.11
N SER A 271 -8.33 1.58 -16.19
CA SER A 271 -8.46 0.57 -15.13
C SER A 271 -7.82 1.11 -13.85
N LEU A 272 -8.59 1.13 -12.77
CA LEU A 272 -8.13 1.40 -11.43
C LEU A 272 -8.20 0.11 -10.62
N ASN A 273 -7.28 -0.01 -9.68
CA ASN A 273 -7.37 -1.05 -8.67
C ASN A 273 -7.55 -2.47 -9.26
N GLY A 274 -6.83 -2.78 -10.34
CA GLY A 274 -6.85 -4.11 -10.96
C GLY A 274 -8.14 -4.45 -11.72
N PHE A 275 -8.98 -3.46 -12.04
CA PHE A 275 -10.21 -3.68 -12.78
C PHE A 275 -9.94 -4.35 -14.12
N SER A 276 -10.67 -5.43 -14.35
CA SER A 276 -10.66 -6.18 -15.59
C SER A 276 -12.10 -6.50 -15.95
N GLY A 277 -12.52 -6.13 -17.16
CA GLY A 277 -13.90 -6.32 -17.57
C GLY A 277 -14.30 -5.42 -18.74
N THR A 278 -15.52 -5.62 -19.22
CA THR A 278 -16.11 -4.82 -20.30
C THR A 278 -16.99 -3.74 -19.72
N VAL A 279 -16.67 -2.49 -20.03
CA VAL A 279 -17.44 -1.30 -19.66
C VAL A 279 -18.36 -0.93 -20.82
N SER A 280 -19.66 -0.85 -20.56
CA SER A 280 -20.66 -0.37 -21.52
C SER A 280 -20.85 1.14 -21.39
N LEU A 281 -20.85 1.85 -22.50
CA LEU A 281 -21.03 3.29 -22.55
C LEU A 281 -22.40 3.66 -23.10
N ALA A 282 -23.02 4.69 -22.54
CA ALA A 282 -24.26 5.28 -23.01
C ALA A 282 -24.12 6.81 -23.04
N ALA A 283 -24.54 7.42 -24.15
CA ALA A 283 -24.53 8.86 -24.36
C ALA A 283 -25.97 9.39 -24.39
N ILE A 284 -26.28 10.38 -23.55
CA ILE A 284 -27.62 10.99 -23.47
C ILE A 284 -27.50 12.49 -23.67
N LEU A 285 -28.32 13.02 -24.59
CA LEU A 285 -28.49 14.44 -24.87
C LEU A 285 -29.95 14.87 -24.63
N PRO A 286 -30.21 16.15 -24.35
CA PRO A 286 -31.57 16.68 -24.25
C PRO A 286 -32.36 16.49 -25.55
N SER A 287 -33.68 16.29 -25.44
CA SER A 287 -34.55 16.23 -26.61
C SER A 287 -34.54 17.55 -27.39
N GLY A 288 -34.54 17.47 -28.73
CA GLY A 288 -34.43 18.64 -29.61
C GLY A 288 -33.02 19.24 -29.72
N GLY A 289 -32.01 18.58 -29.15
CA GLY A 289 -30.59 18.93 -29.32
C GLY A 289 -29.86 18.12 -30.40
N PRO A 290 -28.51 18.17 -30.40
CA PRO A 290 -27.67 17.35 -31.27
C PRO A 290 -27.91 15.85 -31.08
N SER A 291 -27.39 15.04 -32.00
CA SER A 291 -27.29 13.59 -31.85
C SER A 291 -25.87 13.19 -31.47
N ALA A 292 -25.72 12.10 -30.72
CA ALA A 292 -24.43 11.53 -30.35
C ALA A 292 -24.44 10.00 -30.50
N THR A 293 -23.33 9.44 -31.01
CA THR A 293 -23.09 8.00 -31.10
C THR A 293 -21.70 7.68 -30.53
N LEU A 294 -21.51 6.46 -30.05
CA LEU A 294 -20.27 6.00 -29.42
C LEU A 294 -19.67 4.85 -30.23
N ASP A 295 -18.38 4.93 -30.54
CA ASP A 295 -17.66 3.89 -31.27
C ASP A 295 -16.26 3.63 -30.67
N PRO A 296 -16.01 2.43 -30.09
CA PRO A 296 -17.00 1.40 -29.78
C PRO A 296 -17.92 1.81 -28.60
N PRO A 297 -19.16 1.29 -28.50
CA PRO A 297 -20.05 1.52 -27.35
C PRO A 297 -19.68 0.68 -26.12
N THR A 298 -18.71 -0.23 -26.24
CA THR A 298 -18.16 -1.01 -25.13
C THR A 298 -16.65 -1.02 -25.20
N VAL A 299 -15.98 -0.98 -24.05
CA VAL A 299 -14.52 -0.98 -23.93
C VAL A 299 -14.09 -2.04 -22.92
N THR A 300 -13.26 -2.99 -23.35
CA THR A 300 -12.68 -3.99 -22.44
C THR A 300 -11.36 -3.47 -21.87
N LEU A 301 -11.27 -3.44 -20.54
CA LEU A 301 -10.07 -3.06 -19.81
C LEU A 301 -9.39 -4.30 -19.23
N SER A 302 -8.06 -4.30 -19.29
CA SER A 302 -7.19 -5.20 -18.52
C SER A 302 -6.64 -4.47 -17.30
N PRO A 303 -6.18 -5.19 -16.24
CA PRO A 303 -5.62 -4.56 -15.04
C PRO A 303 -4.53 -3.53 -15.35
N GLY A 304 -4.72 -2.29 -14.90
CA GLY A 304 -3.79 -1.17 -15.11
C GLY A 304 -3.74 -0.60 -16.53
N ALA A 305 -4.50 -1.16 -17.48
CA ALA A 305 -4.55 -0.69 -18.86
C ALA A 305 -5.59 0.43 -19.05
N SER A 306 -5.40 1.21 -20.11
CA SER A 306 -6.37 2.18 -20.62
C SER A 306 -7.09 1.63 -21.84
N GLY A 307 -8.33 2.08 -22.06
CA GLY A 307 -9.10 1.86 -23.28
C GLY A 307 -9.76 3.16 -23.74
N GLN A 308 -10.23 3.20 -24.97
CA GLN A 308 -10.82 4.40 -25.56
C GLN A 308 -12.13 4.09 -26.29
N SER A 309 -13.02 5.08 -26.31
CA SER A 309 -14.21 5.15 -27.15
C SER A 309 -14.29 6.55 -27.76
N THR A 310 -14.73 6.69 -29.00
CA THR A 310 -14.94 7.99 -29.64
C THR A 310 -16.41 8.34 -29.59
N VAL A 311 -16.75 9.54 -29.09
CA VAL A 311 -18.09 10.09 -29.25
C VAL A 311 -18.16 10.91 -30.53
N HIS A 312 -19.09 10.57 -31.42
CA HIS A 312 -19.40 11.30 -32.64
C HIS A 312 -20.67 12.12 -32.42
N VAL A 313 -20.55 13.45 -32.48
CA VAL A 313 -21.65 14.39 -32.28
C VAL A 313 -22.03 15.02 -33.62
N SER A 314 -23.32 15.01 -33.96
CA SER A 314 -23.86 15.66 -35.17
C SER A 314 -24.97 16.65 -34.81
N THR A 315 -24.88 17.86 -35.36
CA THR A 315 -25.86 18.95 -35.22
C THR A 315 -26.84 19.03 -36.39
N SER A 316 -26.82 18.05 -37.30
CA SER A 316 -27.86 17.88 -38.31
C SER A 316 -29.04 17.11 -37.71
N SER A 317 -30.25 17.67 -37.75
CA SER A 317 -31.47 16.97 -37.29
C SER A 317 -32.32 16.42 -38.45
N GLY A 318 -31.79 16.46 -39.68
CA GLY A 318 -32.44 15.98 -40.91
C GLY A 318 -32.19 16.92 -42.10
N ILE A 319 -32.76 16.59 -43.27
CA ILE A 319 -32.58 17.37 -44.52
C ILE A 319 -33.21 18.78 -44.44
N TYR A 320 -34.19 18.98 -43.55
CA TYR A 320 -34.96 20.23 -43.44
C TYR A 320 -35.00 20.82 -42.01
N SER A 321 -34.13 20.33 -41.10
CA SER A 321 -34.08 20.81 -39.71
C SER A 321 -32.63 20.83 -39.19
N SER A 322 -32.21 22.01 -38.75
CA SER A 322 -30.93 22.22 -38.08
C SER A 322 -31.12 22.20 -36.56
N THR A 323 -30.17 21.64 -35.80
CA THR A 323 -30.17 21.83 -34.34
C THR A 323 -30.08 23.33 -34.02
N PRO A 324 -30.93 23.89 -33.15
CA PRO A 324 -30.87 25.31 -32.79
C PRO A 324 -29.51 25.71 -32.20
N PRO A 325 -29.02 26.93 -32.44
CA PRO A 325 -27.86 27.45 -31.72
C PRO A 325 -28.13 27.48 -30.21
N GLY A 326 -27.17 27.05 -29.41
CA GLY A 326 -27.35 26.90 -27.98
C GLY A 326 -26.27 26.03 -27.35
N THR A 327 -26.32 25.88 -26.04
CA THR A 327 -25.43 24.97 -25.30
C THR A 327 -26.22 23.78 -24.81
N TYR A 328 -25.71 22.59 -25.10
CA TYR A 328 -26.28 21.30 -24.73
C TYR A 328 -25.28 20.54 -23.89
N THR A 329 -25.73 19.83 -22.86
CA THR A 329 -24.85 18.99 -22.04
C THR A 329 -25.03 17.55 -22.46
N LEU A 330 -23.98 16.95 -23.02
CA LEU A 330 -23.90 15.51 -23.22
C LEU A 330 -23.51 14.86 -21.88
N ASN A 331 -24.32 13.92 -21.41
CA ASN A 331 -23.95 13.05 -20.28
C ASN A 331 -23.57 11.67 -20.81
N VAL A 332 -22.33 11.26 -20.59
CA VAL A 332 -21.85 9.91 -20.90
C VAL A 332 -21.76 9.10 -19.62
N THR A 333 -22.43 7.97 -19.58
CA THR A 333 -22.36 7.02 -18.46
C THR A 333 -21.63 5.77 -18.92
N ALA A 334 -20.64 5.36 -18.15
CA ALA A 334 -19.87 4.14 -18.33
C ALA A 334 -20.20 3.17 -17.19
N THR A 335 -20.65 1.97 -17.51
CA THR A 335 -21.15 1.00 -16.53
C THR A 335 -20.55 -0.38 -16.76
N SER A 336 -20.06 -1.01 -15.70
CA SER A 336 -19.67 -2.42 -15.68
C SER A 336 -20.26 -3.08 -14.45
N SER A 337 -21.22 -3.98 -14.64
CA SER A 337 -21.98 -4.63 -13.55
C SER A 337 -22.59 -3.59 -12.59
N THR A 338 -22.07 -3.45 -11.37
CA THR A 338 -22.53 -2.49 -10.35
C THR A 338 -21.71 -1.19 -10.29
N ILE A 339 -20.59 -1.11 -11.02
CA ILE A 339 -19.71 0.06 -11.04
C ILE A 339 -20.18 0.98 -12.17
N SER A 340 -20.44 2.25 -11.85
CA SER A 340 -20.88 3.24 -12.82
C SER A 340 -20.22 4.58 -12.57
N HIS A 341 -19.69 5.18 -13.64
CA HIS A 341 -19.15 6.54 -13.64
C HIS A 341 -19.80 7.35 -14.76
N SER A 342 -19.91 8.66 -14.56
CA SER A 342 -20.44 9.57 -15.58
C SER A 342 -19.49 10.74 -15.79
N ALA A 343 -19.43 11.21 -17.02
CA ALA A 343 -18.73 12.42 -17.40
C ALA A 343 -19.63 13.28 -18.29
N THR A 344 -19.45 14.60 -18.20
CA THR A 344 -20.22 15.55 -19.00
C THR A 344 -19.32 16.28 -20.01
N LEU A 345 -19.88 16.57 -21.18
CA LEU A 345 -19.25 17.33 -22.24
C LEU A 345 -20.21 18.43 -22.70
N ALA A 346 -19.76 19.69 -22.67
CA ALA A 346 -20.58 20.82 -23.12
C ALA A 346 -20.49 20.96 -24.65
N ILE A 347 -21.63 20.89 -25.34
CA ILE A 347 -21.73 21.06 -26.79
C ILE A 347 -22.34 22.42 -27.09
N THR A 348 -21.55 23.34 -27.65
CA THR A 348 -22.03 24.63 -28.10
C THR A 348 -22.28 24.58 -29.60
N VAL A 349 -23.55 24.69 -29.99
CA VAL A 349 -23.98 24.80 -31.37
C VAL A 349 -23.97 26.28 -31.76
N THR A 350 -23.13 26.64 -32.73
CA THR A 350 -23.09 28.01 -33.28
C THR A 350 -23.89 28.07 -34.57
N SER A 351 -24.52 29.22 -34.86
CA SER A 351 -25.13 29.46 -36.16
C SER A 351 -24.13 29.16 -37.28
N GLY A 352 -24.52 28.36 -38.26
CA GLY A 352 -23.72 28.19 -39.46
C GLY A 352 -23.54 29.53 -40.15
N ALA A 353 -22.36 29.79 -40.74
CA ALA A 353 -22.27 30.83 -41.74
C ALA A 353 -23.27 30.44 -42.83
N SER A 354 -24.35 31.21 -42.97
CA SER A 354 -25.30 31.08 -44.06
C SER A 354 -24.50 30.91 -45.35
N SER A 355 -24.49 29.71 -45.93
CA SER A 355 -24.14 29.56 -47.33
C SER A 355 -25.25 30.32 -48.04
N GLY A 356 -24.97 31.60 -48.31
CA GLY A 356 -25.96 32.62 -48.63
C GLY A 356 -27.05 31.99 -49.47
N ALA A 357 -28.31 32.12 -49.03
CA ALA A 357 -29.46 31.76 -49.83
C ALA A 357 -29.22 32.37 -51.22
N GLY A 358 -28.75 31.54 -52.15
CA GLY A 358 -28.58 31.96 -53.51
C GLY A 358 -29.96 32.42 -53.90
N ASN A 359 -30.09 33.71 -54.24
CA ASN A 359 -31.32 34.28 -54.77
C ASN A 359 -31.96 33.20 -55.63
N LEU A 360 -33.15 32.72 -55.23
CA LEU A 360 -33.91 31.81 -56.08
C LEU A 360 -33.88 32.43 -57.47
N PRO A 361 -33.45 31.69 -58.52
CA PRO A 361 -33.32 32.27 -59.85
C PRO A 361 -34.64 32.98 -60.15
N THR A 362 -34.58 34.21 -60.62
CA THR A 362 -35.76 35.09 -60.78
C THR A 362 -36.88 34.42 -61.58
N SER A 363 -36.57 33.40 -62.38
CA SER A 363 -37.53 32.51 -63.05
C SER A 363 -38.44 31.72 -62.10
N VAL A 364 -37.97 31.27 -60.94
CA VAL A 364 -38.76 30.54 -59.94
C VAL A 364 -39.68 31.49 -59.18
N ILE A 365 -39.18 32.68 -58.81
CA ILE A 365 -40.00 33.72 -58.19
C ILE A 365 -41.06 34.24 -59.18
N ALA A 366 -40.70 34.48 -60.43
CA ALA A 366 -41.63 34.88 -61.49
C ALA A 366 -42.68 33.79 -61.78
N GLY A 367 -42.29 32.51 -61.78
CA GLY A 367 -43.22 31.39 -61.95
C GLY A 367 -44.29 31.32 -60.84
N ILE A 368 -43.90 31.55 -59.59
CA ILE A 368 -44.82 31.59 -58.45
C ILE A 368 -45.77 32.79 -58.55
N VAL A 369 -45.28 33.98 -58.91
CA VAL A 369 -46.11 35.18 -59.06
C VAL A 369 -47.09 35.04 -60.23
N VAL A 370 -46.66 34.51 -61.37
CA VAL A 370 -47.54 34.28 -62.53
C VAL A 370 -48.62 33.25 -62.22
N ALA A 371 -48.29 32.18 -61.48
CA ALA A 371 -49.28 31.18 -61.05
C ALA A 371 -50.33 31.77 -60.10
N ILE A 372 -49.93 32.63 -59.16
CA ILE A 372 -50.85 33.31 -58.24
C ILE A 372 -51.74 34.30 -59.00
N VAL A 373 -51.18 35.10 -59.90
CA VAL A 373 -51.96 36.06 -60.71
C VAL A 373 -52.94 35.32 -61.64
N ALA A 374 -52.53 34.21 -62.24
CA ALA A 374 -53.42 33.37 -63.06
C ALA A 374 -54.55 32.75 -62.22
N ALA A 375 -54.25 32.22 -61.04
CA ALA A 375 -55.26 31.67 -60.14
C ALA A 375 -56.27 32.73 -59.68
N VAL A 376 -55.80 33.94 -59.35
CA VAL A 376 -56.66 35.08 -58.98
C VAL A 376 -57.50 35.54 -60.17
N ALA A 377 -56.93 35.61 -61.38
CA ALA A 377 -57.67 35.98 -62.58
C ALA A 377 -58.77 34.96 -62.92
N VAL A 378 -58.48 33.67 -62.79
CA VAL A 378 -59.46 32.58 -62.98
C VAL A 378 -60.56 32.65 -61.93
N ALA A 379 -60.23 32.91 -60.66
CA ALA A 379 -61.21 33.09 -59.60
C ALA A 379 -62.12 34.32 -59.85
N VAL A 380 -61.55 35.45 -60.27
CA VAL A 380 -62.30 36.68 -60.59
C VAL A 380 -63.22 36.47 -61.81
N LEU A 381 -62.76 35.76 -62.84
CA LEU A 381 -63.57 35.40 -64.01
C LEU A 381 -64.71 34.44 -63.67
N ALA A 382 -64.46 33.45 -62.81
CA ALA A 382 -65.48 32.54 -62.31
C ALA A 382 -66.57 33.29 -61.51
N ILE A 383 -66.17 34.22 -60.63
CA ILE A 383 -67.09 35.06 -59.83
C ILE A 383 -67.89 36.02 -60.73
N ARG A 384 -67.30 36.55 -61.81
CA ARG A 384 -68.03 37.39 -62.78
C ARG A 384 -69.05 36.61 -63.60
N ARG A 385 -68.78 35.35 -63.93
CA ARG A 385 -69.71 34.47 -64.67
C ARG A 385 -70.83 33.90 -63.80
N SER A 386 -70.62 33.78 -62.49
CA SER A 386 -71.62 33.25 -61.55
C SER A 386 -72.61 34.30 -61.03
N ARG A 387 -72.49 35.58 -61.41
CA ARG A 387 -73.50 36.60 -61.10
C ARG A 387 -74.66 36.51 -62.10
N PRO A 388 -75.87 36.10 -61.69
CA PRO A 388 -77.03 36.14 -62.57
C PRO A 388 -77.32 37.59 -62.96
N LYS A 389 -77.56 37.84 -64.26
CA LYS A 389 -78.10 39.13 -64.70
C LYS A 389 -79.55 39.22 -64.22
N LYS A 390 -79.79 39.96 -63.14
CA LYS A 390 -81.03 40.71 -62.88
C LYS A 390 -80.79 41.70 -61.76
#